data_AF-A0A851NKX1-F1
#
_entry.id   AF-A0A851NKX1-F1
#
_cell.length_a   1.000
_cell.length_b   1.000
_cell.length_c   1.000
_cell.angle_alpha   90.00
_cell.angle_beta   90.00
_cell.angle_gamma   90.00
#
_symmetry.space_group_name_H-M   'P 1'
#
loop_
_entity.id
_entity.type
_entity.pdbx_description
1 polymer ?
#
loop_
_entity_poly.entity_id
_entity_poly.type
_entity_poly.pdbx_seq_one_letter_code
_entity_poly.pdbx_strand_id
1 'polypeptide(L)'
;PLGKGKAARHKRLSHLFHRSTPSPPASGGRWASEKKLAELSAPPAEEESPERCPPQPPGVLKIFGGDISRGANYKSVLATPRSTARQLVREALERYGLSPEEG
;
A
#
# COMPACT_ATOMS: atom_id res chain seq x y z
N PRO A 1 9.10 -56.33 19.30
CA PRO A 1 8.42 -55.42 18.35
C PRO A 1 7.58 -54.35 19.08
N LEU A 2 8.05 -53.11 19.17
CA LEU A 2 7.26 -51.96 19.63
C LEU A 2 7.55 -50.76 18.73
N GLY A 3 6.48 -50.17 18.22
CA GLY A 3 6.48 -49.26 17.07
C GLY A 3 6.69 -47.78 17.41
N LYS A 4 7.33 -47.11 16.45
CA LYS A 4 7.06 -45.77 15.87
C LYS A 4 6.42 -44.69 16.77
N GLY A 5 7.21 -43.64 17.01
CA GLY A 5 6.71 -42.27 17.15
C GLY A 5 7.71 -41.30 16.52
N LYS A 6 7.53 -40.91 15.24
CA LYS A 6 8.36 -39.88 14.61
C LYS A 6 7.80 -38.51 14.99
N ALA A 7 8.58 -37.76 15.77
CA ALA A 7 8.28 -36.39 16.16
C ALA A 7 7.96 -35.51 14.93
N ALA A 8 6.82 -34.82 14.98
CA ALA A 8 6.43 -33.83 13.99
C ALA A 8 7.45 -32.67 14.01
N ARG A 9 8.27 -32.60 12.96
CA ARG A 9 9.29 -31.55 12.81
C ARG A 9 8.59 -30.28 12.33
N HIS A 10 8.32 -29.35 13.24
CA HIS A 10 7.87 -28.00 12.89
C HIS A 10 8.90 -27.36 11.93
N LYS A 11 8.47 -27.02 10.71
CA LYS A 11 9.34 -26.36 9.73
C LYS A 11 9.52 -24.91 10.15
N ARG A 12 10.70 -24.56 10.66
CA ARG A 12 11.08 -23.17 10.95
C ARG A 12 11.23 -22.42 9.62
N LEU A 13 10.43 -21.36 9.44
CA LEU A 13 10.47 -20.46 8.27
C LEU A 13 11.84 -19.77 8.06
N SER A 14 12.77 -19.92 9.00
CA SER A 14 14.11 -19.31 8.99
C SER A 14 15.02 -19.79 7.86
N HIS A 15 14.73 -20.93 7.20
CA HIS A 15 15.52 -21.38 6.04
C HIS A 15 15.21 -20.65 4.74
N LEU A 16 14.12 -19.87 4.67
CA LEU A 16 13.72 -19.19 3.44
C LEU A 16 14.67 -18.05 3.05
N PHE A 17 15.38 -17.48 4.03
CA PHE A 17 16.24 -16.30 3.84
C PHE A 17 17.73 -16.63 3.63
N HIS A 18 18.12 -17.90 3.57
CA HIS A 18 19.53 -18.30 3.42
C HIS A 18 19.93 -18.66 1.97
N ARG A 19 19.07 -18.44 0.97
CA ARG A 19 19.39 -18.71 -0.44
C ARG A 19 20.02 -17.48 -1.10
N SER A 20 21.23 -17.13 -0.65
CA SER A 20 22.10 -16.18 -1.32
C SER A 20 22.81 -16.87 -2.47
N THR A 21 22.31 -16.71 -3.69
CA THR A 21 23.10 -16.88 -4.92
C THR A 21 23.36 -15.49 -5.50
N PRO A 22 24.60 -15.10 -5.81
CA PRO A 22 24.85 -13.84 -6.50
C PRO A 22 24.43 -14.00 -7.97
N SER A 23 23.19 -13.63 -8.29
CA SER A 23 22.77 -13.33 -9.66
C SER A 23 23.06 -11.86 -9.97
N PRO A 24 23.41 -11.49 -11.21
CA PRO A 24 23.66 -10.09 -11.57
C PRO A 24 22.43 -9.22 -11.27
N PRO A 25 22.60 -7.91 -11.01
CA PRO A 25 21.49 -6.98 -10.82
C PRO A 25 20.80 -6.73 -12.17
N ALA A 26 20.06 -7.71 -12.68
CA ALA A 26 19.07 -7.51 -13.72
C ALA A 26 17.80 -6.98 -13.03
N SER A 27 17.66 -5.65 -13.05
CA SER A 27 16.40 -4.94 -12.93
C SER A 27 15.57 -5.31 -11.70
N GLY A 28 16.08 -4.94 -10.52
CA GLY A 28 15.28 -4.76 -9.31
C GLY A 28 14.00 -3.98 -9.64
N GLY A 29 12.89 -4.52 -9.13
CA GLY A 29 11.54 -4.05 -9.34
C GLY A 29 11.43 -2.54 -9.21
N ARG A 30 11.39 -1.91 -10.38
CA ARG A 30 10.51 -0.82 -10.79
C ARG A 30 9.60 -0.31 -9.66
N TRP A 31 10.14 0.54 -8.79
CA TRP A 31 9.43 1.75 -8.43
C TRP A 31 9.36 2.57 -9.72
N ALA A 32 8.42 2.22 -10.59
CA ALA A 32 8.21 2.96 -11.82
C ALA A 32 7.56 4.29 -11.44
N SER A 33 8.35 5.38 -11.42
CA SER A 33 8.37 6.30 -12.56
C SER A 33 8.89 7.69 -12.17
N GLU A 34 10.21 7.87 -12.03
CA GLU A 34 10.79 9.22 -12.18
C GLU A 34 10.67 9.71 -13.63
N LYS A 35 10.62 8.80 -14.61
CA LYS A 35 10.43 9.14 -16.02
C LYS A 35 9.07 9.75 -16.37
N LYS A 36 8.08 9.73 -15.47
CA LYS A 36 6.79 10.40 -15.68
C LYS A 36 6.88 11.93 -15.46
N LEU A 37 7.95 12.42 -14.83
CA LEU A 37 8.12 13.86 -14.62
C LEU A 37 8.53 14.58 -15.93
N ALA A 38 9.29 13.92 -16.81
CA ALA A 38 9.76 14.50 -18.06
C ALA A 38 8.65 14.67 -19.12
N GLU A 39 7.62 13.81 -19.10
CA GLU A 39 6.47 13.89 -20.03
C GLU A 39 5.46 14.99 -19.68
N LEU A 40 5.51 15.56 -18.47
CA LEU A 40 4.60 16.64 -18.03
C LEU A 40 5.10 18.05 -18.41
N SER A 41 6.27 18.16 -19.04
CA SER A 41 6.88 19.44 -19.42
C SER A 41 6.43 19.96 -20.79
N ALA A 42 5.51 19.28 -21.48
CA ALA A 42 4.99 19.72 -22.77
C ALA A 42 3.50 20.02 -22.65
N PRO A 43 3.01 21.23 -22.98
CA PRO A 43 1.59 21.49 -23.05
C PRO A 43 1.08 21.08 -24.43
N PRO A 44 0.00 20.29 -24.53
CA PRO A 44 -0.93 20.45 -25.61
C PRO A 44 -2.21 21.05 -25.06
N ALA A 45 -2.62 22.12 -25.72
CA ALA A 45 -3.95 22.67 -25.62
C ALA A 45 -5.00 21.61 -25.93
N GLU A 46 -6.22 21.97 -25.54
CA GLU A 46 -7.50 21.50 -26.08
C GLU A 46 -8.31 20.55 -25.21
N GLU A 47 -9.59 20.85 -25.25
CA GLU A 47 -10.67 20.52 -24.35
C GLU A 47 -11.24 19.17 -24.77
N GLU A 48 -10.92 18.11 -24.04
CA GLU A 48 -11.39 16.76 -24.37
C GLU A 48 -11.77 16.00 -23.10
N SER A 49 -12.96 15.41 -23.18
CA SER A 49 -13.74 14.74 -22.14
C SER A 49 -12.94 14.09 -20.99
N PRO A 50 -13.42 14.19 -19.73
CA PRO A 50 -12.77 13.57 -18.55
C PRO A 50 -12.70 12.03 -18.58
N GLU A 51 -13.06 11.40 -19.71
CA GLU A 51 -13.06 9.95 -19.91
C GLU A 51 -11.74 9.38 -20.48
N ARG A 52 -10.78 10.21 -20.90
CA ARG A 52 -9.58 9.72 -21.61
C ARG A 52 -8.44 9.21 -20.73
N CYS A 53 -8.54 9.32 -19.40
CA CYS A 53 -7.54 8.72 -18.52
C CYS A 53 -7.95 7.28 -18.17
N PRO A 54 -7.09 6.26 -18.45
CA PRO A 54 -7.35 4.89 -18.00
C PRO A 54 -7.49 4.88 -16.47
N PRO A 55 -8.33 4.00 -15.90
CA PRO A 55 -8.53 3.93 -14.46
C PRO A 55 -7.18 3.66 -13.78
N GLN A 56 -6.70 4.65 -13.02
CA GLN A 56 -5.50 4.45 -12.22
C GLN A 56 -5.83 3.48 -11.09
N PRO A 57 -4.93 2.54 -10.78
CA PRO A 57 -5.14 1.65 -9.65
C PRO A 57 -5.24 2.47 -8.36
N PRO A 58 -6.03 2.01 -7.37
CA PRO A 58 -6.09 2.67 -6.07
C PRO A 58 -4.72 2.67 -5.39
N GLY A 59 -4.40 3.77 -4.74
CA GLY A 59 -3.25 3.92 -3.84
C GLY A 59 -3.62 3.62 -2.39
N VAL A 60 -2.59 3.55 -1.54
CA VAL A 60 -2.74 3.39 -0.08
C VAL A 60 -2.16 4.60 0.61
N LEU A 61 -2.96 5.28 1.44
CA LEU A 61 -2.51 6.36 2.32
C LEU A 61 -2.23 5.81 3.72
N LYS A 62 -1.12 6.26 4.31
CA LYS A 62 -0.78 6.02 5.72
C LYS A 62 -1.14 7.27 6.51
N ILE A 63 -2.10 7.16 7.41
CA ILE A 63 -2.57 8.26 8.24
C ILE A 63 -2.01 8.05 9.64
N PHE A 64 -1.31 9.04 10.18
CA PHE A 64 -0.73 8.98 11.52
C PHE A 64 -1.70 9.60 12.52
N GLY A 65 -1.96 8.88 13.62
CA GLY A 65 -2.91 9.27 14.65
C GLY A 65 -2.26 9.87 15.89
N GLY A 66 -1.01 10.35 15.81
CA GLY A 66 -0.25 10.83 16.97
C GLY A 66 -0.97 11.91 17.76
N ASP A 67 -1.69 12.79 17.05
CA ASP A 67 -2.49 13.88 17.64
C ASP A 67 -3.92 13.45 18.02
N ILE A 68 -4.35 12.27 17.57
CA ILE A 68 -5.68 11.72 17.85
C ILE A 68 -5.68 10.97 19.18
N SER A 69 -4.68 10.11 19.39
CA SER A 69 -4.51 9.35 20.63
C SER A 69 -3.03 9.07 20.87
N ARG A 70 -2.59 9.23 22.11
CA ARG A 70 -1.18 9.07 22.48
C ARG A 70 -0.73 7.64 22.19
N GLY A 71 0.33 7.50 21.41
CA GLY A 71 0.87 6.20 21.02
C GLY A 71 0.05 5.49 19.93
N ALA A 72 -0.88 6.18 19.26
CA ALA A 72 -1.62 5.61 18.15
C ALA A 72 -0.70 5.22 17.00
N ASN A 73 -0.88 3.99 16.51
CA ASN A 73 -0.24 3.53 15.28
C ASN A 73 -0.89 4.20 14.05
N TYR A 74 -0.19 4.16 12.92
CA TYR A 74 -0.78 4.58 11.65
C TYR A 74 -1.93 3.65 11.24
N LYS A 75 -2.89 4.19 10.49
CA LYS A 75 -3.94 3.41 9.81
C LYS A 75 -3.81 3.59 8.30
N SER A 76 -4.03 2.52 7.55
CA SER A 76 -4.08 2.58 6.10
C SER A 76 -5.49 2.98 5.65
N VAL A 77 -5.59 3.70 4.53
CA VAL A 77 -6.84 4.02 3.84
C VAL A 77 -6.61 3.83 2.33
N LEU A 78 -7.60 3.32 1.61
CA LEU A 78 -7.51 3.23 0.14
C LEU A 78 -7.88 4.57 -0.48
N ALA A 79 -7.06 5.06 -1.41
CA ALA A 79 -7.31 6.31 -2.12
C ALA A 79 -7.41 6.06 -3.62
N THR A 80 -8.46 6.60 -4.22
CA THR A 80 -8.62 6.65 -5.68
C THR A 80 -8.46 8.09 -6.15
N PRO A 81 -8.21 8.33 -7.45
CA PRO A 81 -8.19 9.69 -8.01
C PRO A 81 -9.49 10.49 -7.77
N ARG A 82 -10.60 9.80 -7.48
CA ARG A 82 -11.91 10.43 -7.21
C ARG A 82 -12.19 10.60 -5.70
N SER A 83 -11.32 10.09 -4.83
CA SER A 83 -11.51 10.17 -3.38
C SER A 83 -11.31 11.61 -2.90
N THR A 84 -12.25 12.12 -2.12
CA THR A 84 -12.14 13.45 -1.51
C THR A 84 -11.44 13.38 -0.15
N ALA A 85 -10.82 14.50 0.27
CA ALA A 85 -10.21 14.59 1.59
C ALA A 85 -11.20 14.26 2.72
N ARG A 86 -12.46 14.72 2.61
CA ARG A 86 -13.50 14.45 3.61
C ARG A 86 -13.80 12.96 3.77
N GLN A 87 -13.92 12.24 2.66
CA GLN A 87 -14.13 10.78 2.68
C GLN A 87 -12.95 10.05 3.30
N LEU A 88 -11.72 10.41 2.91
CA LEU A 88 -10.50 9.80 3.45
C LEU A 88 -10.35 10.03 4.95
N VAL A 89 -10.67 11.25 5.43
CA VAL A 89 -10.66 11.60 6.85
C VAL A 89 -11.72 10.81 7.62
N ARG A 90 -12.94 10.69 7.08
CA ARG A 90 -14.00 9.89 7.70
C ARG A 90 -13.57 8.43 7.90
N GLU A 91 -13.06 7.79 6.85
CA GLU A 91 -12.58 6.40 6.93
C GLU A 91 -11.42 6.26 7.93
N ALA A 92 -10.53 7.26 8.00
CA ALA A 92 -9.46 7.28 8.98
C ALA A 92 -10.00 7.31 10.41
N LEU A 93 -10.95 8.20 10.69
CA LEU A 93 -11.56 8.35 12.01
C LEU A 93 -12.30 7.09 12.44
N GLU A 94 -13.05 6.45 11.53
CA GLU A 94 -13.68 5.15 11.78
C GLU A 94 -12.65 4.08 12.16
N ARG A 95 -11.51 4.01 11.46
CA ARG A 95 -10.41 3.08 11.78
C ARG A 95 -9.69 3.39 13.09
N TYR A 96 -9.80 4.62 13.57
CA TYR A 96 -9.35 5.06 14.89
C TYR A 96 -10.42 4.91 15.98
N GLY A 97 -11.65 4.50 15.64
CA GLY A 97 -12.76 4.34 16.59
C GLY A 97 -13.42 5.66 16.99
N LEU A 98 -13.34 6.68 16.14
CA LEU A 98 -13.88 8.03 16.36
C LEU A 98 -14.95 8.40 15.33
N SER A 99 -15.75 7.42 14.89
CA SER A 99 -16.85 7.71 13.97
C SER A 99 -17.72 8.81 14.58
N PRO A 100 -17.96 9.94 13.88
CA PRO A 100 -19.00 10.84 14.30
C PRO A 100 -20.29 10.03 14.21
N GLU A 101 -20.92 9.75 15.35
CA GLU A 101 -22.31 9.30 15.39
C GLU A 101 -23.08 10.25 14.47
N GLU A 102 -23.76 9.70 13.47
CA GLU A 102 -24.53 10.48 12.51
C GLU A 102 -25.63 11.21 13.29
N GLY A 103 -25.36 12.46 13.69
CA GLY A 103 -26.24 13.35 14.44
C GLY A 103 -27.03 14.26 13.53
#